data_AF-A0A844KH95-F1
#
_entry.id   AF-A0A844KH95-F1
#
_cell.length_a   1.000
_cell.length_b   1.000
_cell.length_c   1.000
_cell.angle_alpha   90.00
_cell.angle_beta   90.00
_cell.angle_gamma   90.00
#
_symmetry.space_group_name_H-M   'P 1'
#
loop_
_entity.id
_entity.type
_entity.pdbx_description
1 polymer ?
#
loop_
_entity_poly.entity_id
_entity_poly.type
_entity_poly.pdbx_seq_one_letter_code
_entity_poly.pdbx_strand_id
1 'polypeptide(L)'
;MDYYLNEYSLRGQFESVEDFFESLRSYTFPVLKKVNERKENIIWKKDTLWQSEICKGVSLTKIPQKKNERSGELARLKIQLIKLTYEPPFYSNEGVSNIEIKEYKFDTEYREKFDTRNCFTNAIENEGRVISFLHPAYECTQLPVNVNFENSEYEYCIENIYTPEWWNCEPEIKTWRTCQKYLIEVRAKEFDYHPPHFHVSKNEFAAVFKLNNGELYREGKKKWTLHMINEIKEWYEENKCELQETWNNLHNS
;
A
#
# COMPACT_ATOMS: atom_id res chain seq x y z
N MET A 1 -3.58 -6.63 3.83
CA MET A 1 -3.72 -5.39 3.02
C MET A 1 -2.42 -5.10 2.29
N ASP A 2 -2.49 -4.49 1.10
CA ASP A 2 -1.30 -4.16 0.31
C ASP A 2 -0.76 -2.77 0.65
N TYR A 3 0.56 -2.68 0.82
CA TYR A 3 1.30 -1.44 1.05
C TYR A 3 2.37 -1.31 -0.03
N TYR A 4 2.60 -0.10 -0.53
CA TYR A 4 3.54 0.17 -1.61
C TYR A 4 4.61 1.16 -1.12
N LEU A 5 5.87 0.75 -1.13
CA LEU A 5 6.98 1.65 -0.83
C LEU A 5 7.11 2.70 -1.94
N ASN A 6 7.16 3.97 -1.56
CA ASN A 6 7.40 5.09 -2.45
C ASN A 6 8.89 5.32 -2.66
N GLU A 7 9.43 4.81 -3.75
CA GLU A 7 10.84 4.98 -4.12
C GLU A 7 11.22 6.44 -4.42
N TYR A 8 10.25 7.27 -4.82
CA TYR A 8 10.47 8.69 -5.14
C TYR A 8 10.71 9.55 -3.89
N SER A 9 10.58 9.00 -2.69
CA SER A 9 10.91 9.69 -1.44
C SER A 9 12.39 9.52 -1.01
N LEU A 10 13.21 8.77 -1.76
CA LEU A 10 14.65 8.59 -1.46
C LEU A 10 15.56 9.60 -2.18
N ARG A 11 15.46 9.67 -3.52
CA ARG A 11 16.05 10.68 -4.46
C ARG A 11 17.36 11.39 -4.07
N GLY A 12 18.27 10.73 -3.36
CA GLY A 12 19.52 11.34 -2.93
C GLY A 12 19.37 12.51 -1.95
N GLN A 13 18.21 12.67 -1.31
CA GLN A 13 17.86 13.87 -0.53
C GLN A 13 18.54 13.95 0.84
N PHE A 14 19.03 12.84 1.38
CA PHE A 14 19.72 12.84 2.66
C PHE A 14 21.13 13.45 2.50
N GLU A 15 21.57 14.24 3.48
CA GLU A 15 22.92 14.84 3.46
C GLU A 15 24.01 13.79 3.68
N SER A 16 23.72 12.79 4.50
CA SER A 16 24.63 11.67 4.78
C SER A 16 23.91 10.34 4.92
N VAL A 17 24.70 9.26 4.91
CA VAL A 17 24.22 7.89 5.19
C VAL A 17 23.72 7.79 6.64
N GLU A 18 24.36 8.49 7.57
CA GLU A 18 23.96 8.56 8.97
C GLU A 18 22.58 9.20 9.12
N ASP A 19 22.30 10.32 8.44
CA ASP A 19 20.98 10.98 8.47
C ASP A 19 19.88 10.07 7.91
N PHE A 20 20.19 9.32 6.85
CA PHE A 20 19.28 8.33 6.31
C PHE A 20 18.95 7.23 7.33
N PHE A 21 19.96 6.67 8.01
CA PHE A 21 19.71 5.64 9.03
C PHE A 21 18.92 6.17 10.24
N GLU A 22 19.15 7.41 10.65
CA GLU A 22 18.39 8.04 11.73
C GLU A 22 16.92 8.24 11.32
N SER A 23 16.68 8.66 10.07
CA SER A 23 15.33 8.75 9.50
C SER A 23 14.62 7.39 9.46
N LEU A 24 15.31 6.34 9.00
CA LEU A 24 14.77 4.98 9.00
C LEU A 24 14.39 4.51 10.41
N ARG A 25 15.27 4.76 11.38
CA ARG A 25 15.07 4.39 12.79
C ARG A 25 13.84 5.08 13.38
N SER A 26 13.70 6.38 13.12
CA SER A 26 12.67 7.22 13.74
C SER A 26 11.30 7.07 13.08
N TYR A 27 11.25 6.86 11.76
CA TYR A 27 10.01 6.92 10.99
C TYR A 27 9.68 5.61 10.26
N THR A 28 10.53 5.19 9.33
CA THR A 28 10.18 4.11 8.40
C THR A 28 10.12 2.74 9.08
N PHE A 29 11.10 2.36 9.90
CA PHE A 29 11.09 1.04 10.54
C PHE A 29 9.96 0.86 11.57
N PRO A 30 9.60 1.85 12.39
CA PRO A 30 8.41 1.73 13.23
C PRO A 30 7.12 1.54 12.42
N VAL A 31 6.97 2.24 11.27
CA VAL A 31 5.84 2.02 10.35
C VAL A 31 5.85 0.59 9.81
N LEU A 32 6.99 0.11 9.30
CA LEU A 32 7.11 -1.25 8.77
C LEU A 32 6.87 -2.32 9.85
N LYS A 33 7.29 -2.07 11.09
CA LYS A 33 7.02 -2.96 12.21
C LYS A 33 5.52 -3.10 12.43
N LYS A 34 4.77 -1.99 12.41
CA LYS A 34 3.31 -1.97 12.54
C LYS A 34 2.61 -2.70 11.41
N VAL A 35 3.04 -2.50 10.16
CA VAL A 35 2.49 -3.24 9.01
C VAL A 35 2.68 -4.75 9.20
N ASN A 36 3.85 -5.18 9.65
CA ASN A 36 4.19 -6.60 9.87
C ASN A 36 3.51 -7.23 11.10
N GLU A 37 2.76 -6.49 11.93
CA GLU A 37 1.99 -7.06 13.04
C GLU A 37 0.82 -7.94 12.53
N ARG A 38 0.29 -7.65 11.33
CA ARG A 38 -0.75 -8.45 10.66
C ARG A 38 -0.12 -9.31 9.56
N LYS A 39 -0.29 -10.63 9.62
CA LYS A 39 0.37 -11.58 8.70
C LYS A 39 -0.13 -11.48 7.26
N GLU A 40 -1.35 -10.96 7.08
CA GLU A 40 -2.02 -10.76 5.80
C GLU A 40 -1.58 -9.46 5.10
N ASN A 41 -0.71 -8.67 5.74
CA ASN A 41 -0.16 -7.46 5.13
C ASN A 41 1.03 -7.78 4.24
N ILE A 42 1.07 -7.09 3.10
CA ILE A 42 2.09 -7.29 2.08
C ILE A 42 2.71 -5.94 1.76
N ILE A 43 4.04 -5.87 1.79
CA ILE A 43 4.80 -4.67 1.41
C ILE A 43 5.42 -4.89 0.04
N TRP A 44 4.86 -4.22 -0.94
CA TRP A 44 5.32 -4.15 -2.31
C TRP A 44 6.34 -3.05 -2.51
N LYS A 45 7.23 -3.31 -3.45
CA LYS A 45 8.31 -2.41 -3.82
C LYS A 45 8.67 -2.60 -5.27
N LYS A 46 9.23 -1.55 -5.86
CA LYS A 46 9.79 -1.63 -7.20
C LYS A 46 10.94 -2.62 -7.22
N ASP A 47 11.00 -3.45 -8.26
CA ASP A 47 12.10 -4.39 -8.52
C ASP A 47 13.48 -3.72 -8.64
N THR A 48 13.50 -2.42 -8.92
CA THR A 48 14.70 -1.58 -9.01
C THR A 48 14.93 -0.70 -7.77
N LEU A 49 14.16 -0.88 -6.68
CA LEU A 49 14.31 -0.06 -5.45
C LEU A 49 15.75 -0.01 -4.94
N TRP A 50 16.50 -1.10 -5.06
CA TRP A 50 17.91 -1.21 -4.63
C TRP A 50 18.87 -0.27 -5.38
N GLN A 51 18.44 0.30 -6.51
CA GLN A 51 19.20 1.28 -7.31
C GLN A 51 18.97 2.72 -6.81
N SER A 52 17.93 2.98 -6.02
CA SER A 52 17.58 4.33 -5.58
C SER A 52 18.72 4.98 -4.80
N GLU A 53 19.01 6.22 -5.17
CA GLU A 53 19.96 7.06 -4.44
C GLU A 53 19.37 7.50 -3.10
N ILE A 54 20.20 7.42 -2.05
CA ILE A 54 19.84 7.85 -0.69
C ILE A 54 20.47 9.21 -0.37
N CYS A 55 21.74 9.39 -0.69
CA CYS A 55 22.47 10.65 -0.51
C CYS A 55 23.45 10.82 -1.67
N LYS A 56 23.42 11.98 -2.35
CA LYS A 56 24.38 12.45 -3.39
C LYS A 56 25.37 11.39 -3.91
N GLY A 57 24.92 10.50 -4.82
CA GLY A 57 25.75 9.49 -5.48
C GLY A 57 25.92 8.14 -4.76
N VAL A 58 25.33 7.96 -3.58
CA VAL A 58 25.26 6.69 -2.85
C VAL A 58 23.88 6.07 -3.04
N SER A 59 23.82 4.89 -3.65
CA SER A 59 22.61 4.08 -3.77
C SER A 59 22.45 3.13 -2.57
N LEU A 60 21.23 2.59 -2.38
CA LEU A 60 20.95 1.55 -1.38
C LEU A 60 21.90 0.34 -1.46
N THR A 61 22.36 0.00 -2.67
CA THR A 61 23.36 -1.06 -2.94
C THR A 61 24.78 -0.73 -2.51
N LYS A 62 25.14 0.57 -2.49
CA LYS A 62 26.52 1.03 -2.34
C LYS A 62 26.80 1.66 -0.98
N ILE A 63 25.91 1.43 0.00
CA ILE A 63 26.12 1.90 1.37
C ILE A 63 27.44 1.34 1.90
N PRO A 64 28.43 2.21 2.23
CA PRO A 64 29.74 1.75 2.65
C PRO A 64 29.66 0.88 3.91
N GLN A 65 30.41 -0.23 3.91
CA GLN A 65 30.64 -1.01 5.11
C GLN A 65 31.85 -0.42 5.85
N LYS A 66 31.63 0.26 6.98
CA LYS A 66 32.74 0.69 7.84
C LYS A 66 33.33 -0.53 8.55
N LYS A 67 34.61 -0.83 8.31
CA LYS A 67 35.36 -2.00 8.85
C LYS A 67 35.40 -2.12 10.39
N ASN A 68 34.89 -1.13 11.13
CA ASN A 68 34.87 -1.08 12.61
C ASN A 68 33.53 -0.55 13.17
N GLU A 69 32.40 -0.81 12.49
CA GLU A 69 31.07 -0.45 13.01
C GLU A 69 30.74 -1.29 14.26
N ARG A 70 31.11 -0.76 15.44
CA ARG A 70 30.91 -1.42 16.74
C ARG A 70 29.47 -1.40 17.26
N SER A 71 28.54 -0.71 16.58
CA SER A 71 27.14 -0.69 17.03
C SER A 71 26.36 -1.84 16.38
N GLY A 72 26.03 -2.87 17.16
CA GLY A 72 25.13 -3.95 16.72
C GLY A 72 23.77 -3.43 16.24
N GLU A 73 23.41 -2.21 16.61
CA GLU A 73 22.23 -1.49 16.13
C GLU A 73 22.30 -1.12 14.65
N LEU A 74 23.40 -0.53 14.17
CA LEU A 74 23.54 -0.14 12.77
C LEU A 74 23.60 -1.38 11.85
N ALA A 75 24.23 -2.45 12.32
CA ALA A 75 24.19 -3.74 11.64
C ALA A 75 22.75 -4.29 11.53
N ARG A 76 21.93 -4.17 12.58
CA ARG A 76 20.51 -4.56 12.54
C ARG A 76 19.70 -3.70 11.57
N LEU A 77 19.89 -2.39 11.57
CA LEU A 77 19.21 -1.48 10.62
C LEU A 77 19.58 -1.82 9.17
N LYS A 78 20.86 -2.10 8.91
CA LYS A 78 21.33 -2.59 7.59
C LYS A 78 20.66 -3.90 7.19
N ILE A 79 20.56 -4.87 8.10
CA ILE A 79 19.87 -6.15 7.82
C ILE A 79 18.39 -5.89 7.50
N GLN A 80 17.70 -5.06 8.27
CA GLN A 80 16.29 -4.72 8.00
C GLN A 80 16.11 -4.06 6.64
N LEU A 81 17.00 -3.13 6.27
CA LEU A 81 16.99 -2.49 4.97
C LEU A 81 17.27 -3.47 3.82
N ILE A 82 18.23 -4.38 3.98
CA ILE A 82 18.51 -5.44 2.99
C ILE A 82 17.29 -6.33 2.80
N LYS A 83 16.66 -6.78 3.89
CA LYS A 83 15.43 -7.57 3.80
C LYS A 83 14.33 -6.80 3.08
N LEU A 84 14.10 -5.55 3.48
CA LEU A 84 13.11 -4.68 2.86
C LEU A 84 13.35 -4.52 1.36
N THR A 85 14.59 -4.41 0.91
CA THR A 85 14.95 -4.11 -0.48
C THR A 85 15.06 -5.35 -1.38
N TYR A 86 15.46 -6.51 -0.85
CA TYR A 86 15.75 -7.71 -1.66
C TYR A 86 14.80 -8.89 -1.46
N GLU A 87 13.93 -8.88 -0.44
CA GLU A 87 12.95 -9.96 -0.27
C GLU A 87 11.67 -9.67 -1.09
N PRO A 88 11.07 -10.64 -1.78
CA PRO A 88 9.79 -10.43 -2.47
C PRO A 88 8.66 -10.03 -1.50
N PRO A 89 7.56 -9.44 -2.00
CA PRO A 89 7.20 -9.28 -3.41
C PRO A 89 7.66 -7.96 -4.04
N PHE A 90 7.78 -8.00 -5.37
CA PHE A 90 8.17 -6.87 -6.22
C PHE A 90 7.12 -6.61 -7.29
N TYR A 91 6.99 -5.35 -7.71
CA TYR A 91 6.30 -4.98 -8.93
C TYR A 91 7.31 -4.36 -9.91
N SER A 92 7.03 -4.50 -11.21
CA SER A 92 7.78 -3.86 -12.28
C SER A 92 6.91 -2.80 -12.95
N ASN A 93 7.50 -2.06 -13.89
CA ASN A 93 6.78 -1.09 -14.71
C ASN A 93 5.93 -1.76 -15.81
N GLU A 94 6.00 -3.09 -15.95
CA GLU A 94 5.30 -3.84 -17.01
C GLU A 94 3.86 -4.16 -16.62
N GLY A 95 2.92 -3.93 -17.54
CA GLY A 95 1.50 -4.29 -17.37
C GLY A 95 0.56 -3.17 -17.81
N VAL A 96 -0.66 -3.55 -18.21
CA VAL A 96 -1.73 -2.60 -18.50
C VAL A 96 -2.31 -2.12 -17.17
N SER A 97 -2.33 -0.80 -16.96
CA SER A 97 -3.04 -0.17 -15.85
C SER A 97 -4.49 0.07 -16.26
N ASN A 98 -5.44 -0.25 -15.38
CA ASN A 98 -6.87 0.05 -15.58
C ASN A 98 -7.20 1.51 -15.23
N ILE A 99 -6.26 2.22 -14.62
CA ILE A 99 -6.35 3.64 -14.27
C ILE A 99 -5.35 4.45 -15.08
N GLU A 100 -5.72 5.69 -15.39
CA GLU A 100 -4.82 6.69 -15.95
C GLU A 100 -4.75 7.87 -14.99
N ILE A 101 -3.56 8.20 -14.45
CA ILE A 101 -3.38 9.40 -13.63
C ILE A 101 -3.17 10.59 -14.57
N LYS A 102 -4.09 11.56 -14.50
CA LYS A 102 -4.02 12.82 -15.26
C LYS A 102 -3.12 13.85 -14.59
N GLU A 103 -3.15 13.90 -13.27
CA GLU A 103 -2.35 14.85 -12.50
C GLU A 103 -2.01 14.30 -11.12
N TYR A 104 -0.76 14.47 -10.71
CA TYR A 104 -0.35 14.37 -9.31
C TYR A 104 -0.34 15.78 -8.69
N LYS A 105 -1.14 16.04 -7.66
CA LYS A 105 -1.21 17.36 -7.00
C LYS A 105 -0.15 17.54 -5.89
N PHE A 106 0.86 16.67 -5.88
CA PHE A 106 2.00 16.69 -4.96
C PHE A 106 3.31 16.57 -5.76
N ASP A 107 4.43 16.86 -5.09
CA ASP A 107 5.78 16.73 -5.66
C ASP A 107 5.93 17.41 -7.03
N THR A 108 5.46 18.66 -7.11
CA THR A 108 5.35 19.46 -8.34
C THR A 108 6.64 19.58 -9.13
N GLU A 109 7.79 19.48 -8.46
CA GLU A 109 9.12 19.57 -9.08
C GLU A 109 9.54 18.28 -9.81
N TYR A 110 8.93 17.14 -9.48
CA TYR A 110 9.36 15.83 -9.98
C TYR A 110 8.24 14.98 -10.55
N ARG A 111 6.96 15.29 -10.30
CA ARG A 111 5.81 14.48 -10.72
C ARG A 111 5.80 14.07 -12.20
N GLU A 112 6.35 14.92 -13.07
CA GLU A 112 6.47 14.66 -14.52
C GLU A 112 7.46 13.53 -14.88
N LYS A 113 8.30 13.11 -13.92
CA LYS A 113 9.28 12.03 -14.05
C LYS A 113 8.79 10.71 -13.44
N PHE A 114 7.57 10.67 -12.91
CA PHE A 114 7.01 9.41 -12.43
C PHE A 114 6.78 8.46 -13.59
N ASP A 115 7.19 7.21 -13.39
CA ASP A 115 6.90 6.15 -14.36
C ASP A 115 5.39 5.97 -14.46
N THR A 116 4.89 5.61 -15.65
CA THR A 116 3.46 5.37 -15.89
C THR A 116 2.86 4.38 -14.90
N ARG A 117 3.59 3.31 -14.57
CA ARG A 117 3.25 2.37 -13.50
C ARG A 117 4.24 2.56 -12.36
N ASN A 118 3.71 2.89 -11.19
CA ASN A 118 4.49 3.22 -10.00
C ASN A 118 3.73 2.90 -8.70
N CYS A 119 4.33 3.15 -7.54
CA CYS A 119 3.75 2.89 -6.22
C CYS A 119 2.34 3.50 -6.05
N PHE A 120 2.11 4.72 -6.55
CA PHE A 120 0.84 5.42 -6.47
C PHE A 120 -0.23 4.74 -7.32
N THR A 121 0.06 4.46 -8.59
CA THR A 121 -0.89 3.74 -9.46
C THR A 121 -1.23 2.36 -8.89
N ASN A 122 -0.23 1.60 -8.41
CA ASN A 122 -0.50 0.28 -7.85
C ASN A 122 -1.30 0.35 -6.55
N ALA A 123 -1.07 1.36 -5.70
CA ALA A 123 -1.87 1.59 -4.49
C ALA A 123 -3.33 1.88 -4.86
N ILE A 124 -3.56 2.74 -5.86
CA ILE A 124 -4.89 3.07 -6.35
C ILE A 124 -5.59 1.82 -6.92
N GLU A 125 -4.95 1.08 -7.84
CA GLU A 125 -5.54 -0.09 -8.49
C GLU A 125 -5.91 -1.24 -7.55
N ASN A 126 -5.18 -1.37 -6.44
CA ASN A 126 -5.29 -2.51 -5.52
C ASN A 126 -5.87 -2.12 -4.16
N GLU A 127 -6.46 -0.92 -4.03
CA GLU A 127 -6.94 -0.38 -2.75
C GLU A 127 -5.89 -0.50 -1.63
N GLY A 128 -4.63 -0.25 -1.99
CA GLY A 128 -3.49 -0.28 -1.10
C GLY A 128 -3.13 1.10 -0.56
N ARG A 129 -2.13 1.11 0.32
CA ARG A 129 -1.59 2.36 0.91
C ARG A 129 -0.17 2.59 0.46
N VAL A 130 0.28 3.84 0.49
CA VAL A 130 1.66 4.20 0.21
C VAL A 130 2.43 4.37 1.52
N ILE A 131 3.67 3.89 1.55
CA ILE A 131 4.63 4.16 2.63
C ILE A 131 5.76 4.98 2.03
N SER A 132 5.90 6.22 2.49
CA SER A 132 7.00 7.08 2.06
C SER A 132 8.13 7.09 3.10
N PHE A 133 9.36 7.15 2.62
CA PHE A 133 10.47 7.62 3.44
C PHE A 133 10.23 9.10 3.74
N LEU A 134 10.74 9.58 4.89
CA LEU A 134 10.57 10.97 5.28
C LEU A 134 11.16 11.87 4.19
N HIS A 135 10.34 12.69 3.55
CA HIS A 135 10.74 13.56 2.44
C HIS A 135 9.77 14.75 2.36
N PRO A 136 10.24 16.01 2.19
CA PRO A 136 9.39 17.21 2.25
C PRO A 136 8.15 17.18 1.34
N ALA A 137 8.30 16.72 0.09
CA ALA A 137 7.20 16.56 -0.86
C ALA A 137 6.11 15.54 -0.47
N TYR A 138 6.35 14.75 0.58
CA TYR A 138 5.48 13.65 1.03
C TYR A 138 5.14 13.74 2.52
N GLU A 139 5.31 14.91 3.15
CA GLU A 139 4.94 15.18 4.55
C GLU A 139 3.45 15.45 4.72
N CYS A 140 2.61 14.59 4.13
CA CYS A 140 1.17 14.66 4.25
C CYS A 140 0.59 13.24 4.27
N THR A 141 -0.50 13.04 5.00
CA THR A 141 -1.14 11.72 5.16
C THR A 141 -2.02 11.35 3.96
N GLN A 142 -2.27 12.31 3.07
CA GLN A 142 -3.13 12.19 1.90
C GLN A 142 -2.39 12.81 0.70
N LEU A 143 -2.26 12.05 -0.39
CA LEU A 143 -1.60 12.45 -1.62
C LEU A 143 -2.65 12.59 -2.73
N PRO A 144 -3.11 13.82 -3.02
CA PRO A 144 -4.18 14.03 -3.99
C PRO A 144 -3.72 13.82 -5.43
N VAL A 145 -4.55 13.13 -6.21
CA VAL A 145 -4.37 12.82 -7.64
C VAL A 145 -5.68 12.98 -8.39
N ASN A 146 -5.61 13.38 -9.65
CA ASN A 146 -6.74 13.28 -10.57
C ASN A 146 -6.56 12.02 -11.41
N VAL A 147 -7.55 11.13 -11.36
CA VAL A 147 -7.57 9.88 -12.11
C VAL A 147 -8.69 9.88 -13.13
N ASN A 148 -8.44 9.23 -14.25
CA ASN A 148 -9.46 8.88 -15.22
C ASN A 148 -9.71 7.37 -15.09
N PHE A 149 -10.95 7.02 -14.76
CA PHE A 149 -11.44 5.65 -14.65
C PHE A 149 -12.75 5.53 -15.42
N GLU A 150 -12.85 4.57 -16.34
CA GLU A 150 -14.04 4.34 -17.19
C GLU A 150 -14.57 5.62 -17.89
N ASN A 151 -13.67 6.48 -18.38
CA ASN A 151 -13.98 7.77 -19.03
C ASN A 151 -14.62 8.84 -18.12
N SER A 152 -14.49 8.69 -16.81
CA SER A 152 -14.90 9.70 -15.82
C SER A 152 -13.69 10.13 -15.00
N GLU A 153 -13.62 11.44 -14.73
CA GLU A 153 -12.56 12.02 -13.91
C GLU A 153 -12.97 12.07 -12.45
N TYR A 154 -12.07 11.61 -11.58
CA TYR A 154 -12.23 11.63 -10.14
C TYR A 154 -11.01 12.25 -9.49
N GLU A 155 -11.24 13.08 -8.48
CA GLU A 155 -10.19 13.45 -7.54
C GLU A 155 -10.12 12.38 -6.46
N TYR A 156 -8.91 11.86 -6.22
CA TYR A 156 -8.66 10.83 -5.23
C TYR A 156 -7.49 11.21 -4.33
N CYS A 157 -7.55 10.80 -3.06
CA CYS A 157 -6.49 11.01 -2.10
C CYS A 157 -5.88 9.66 -1.69
N ILE A 158 -4.63 9.42 -2.10
CA ILE A 158 -3.91 8.21 -1.72
C ILE A 158 -3.45 8.34 -0.27
N GLU A 159 -3.75 7.34 0.57
CA GLU A 159 -3.24 7.32 1.93
C GLU A 159 -1.73 7.12 1.95
N ASN A 160 -1.01 8.04 2.60
CA ASN A 160 0.44 8.04 2.71
C ASN A 160 0.88 7.93 4.18
N ILE A 161 1.65 6.89 4.46
CA ILE A 161 2.19 6.59 5.77
C ILE A 161 3.67 6.94 5.77
N TYR A 162 4.02 8.12 6.30
CA TYR A 162 5.40 8.59 6.40
C TYR A 162 5.88 8.71 7.85
N THR A 163 4.97 8.65 8.83
CA THR A 163 5.31 8.62 10.25
C THR A 163 4.46 7.60 11.03
N PRO A 164 4.91 7.19 12.23
CA PRO A 164 4.17 6.23 13.07
C PRO A 164 2.86 6.79 13.64
N GLU A 165 2.72 8.11 13.75
CA GLU A 165 1.50 8.74 14.26
C GLU A 165 0.29 8.51 13.35
N TRP A 166 0.49 8.15 12.08
CA TRP A 166 -0.57 7.78 11.16
C TRP A 166 -1.47 6.68 11.72
N TRP A 167 -0.92 5.73 12.48
CA TRP A 167 -1.69 4.64 13.08
C TRP A 167 -2.74 5.12 14.10
N ASN A 168 -2.62 6.34 14.63
CA ASN A 168 -3.64 6.96 15.48
C ASN A 168 -4.91 7.34 14.68
N CYS A 169 -4.80 7.38 13.36
CA CYS A 169 -5.86 7.71 12.42
C CYS A 169 -6.13 6.55 11.45
N GLU A 170 -5.72 5.33 11.79
CA GLU A 170 -5.95 4.13 10.96
C GLU A 170 -7.45 4.03 10.63
N PRO A 171 -7.82 3.86 9.34
CA PRO A 171 -9.22 3.68 8.96
C PRO A 171 -9.86 2.52 9.72
N GLU A 172 -11.11 2.72 10.14
CA GLU A 172 -11.86 1.67 10.80
C GLU A 172 -12.12 0.50 9.85
N ILE A 173 -11.93 -0.73 10.34
CA ILE A 173 -12.21 -1.95 9.59
C ILE A 173 -13.17 -2.79 10.41
N LYS A 174 -14.33 -3.10 9.83
CA LYS A 174 -15.26 -4.11 10.38
C LYS A 174 -14.95 -5.45 9.75
N THR A 175 -14.91 -6.50 10.59
CA THR A 175 -14.51 -7.84 10.15
C THR A 175 -15.48 -8.91 10.59
N TRP A 176 -15.65 -9.92 9.74
CA TRP A 176 -16.42 -11.13 10.02
C TRP A 176 -15.60 -12.36 9.66
N ARG A 177 -15.89 -13.48 10.32
CA ARG A 177 -15.33 -14.79 9.96
C ARG A 177 -16.46 -15.71 9.56
N THR A 178 -16.39 -16.25 8.35
CA THR A 178 -17.38 -17.22 7.85
C THR A 178 -16.75 -18.56 7.49
N CYS A 179 -17.55 -19.61 7.67
CA CYS A 179 -17.19 -21.02 7.46
C CYS A 179 -15.85 -21.42 8.11
N GLN A 180 -15.46 -20.73 9.19
CA GLN A 180 -14.17 -20.88 9.89
C GLN A 180 -12.92 -20.75 8.98
N LYS A 181 -13.06 -20.17 7.78
CA LYS A 181 -11.99 -20.14 6.77
C LYS A 181 -11.79 -18.80 6.08
N TYR A 182 -12.85 -18.00 5.93
CA TYR A 182 -12.79 -16.73 5.22
C TYR A 182 -12.81 -15.59 6.23
N LEU A 183 -11.91 -14.62 6.02
CA LEU A 183 -11.96 -13.32 6.67
C LEU A 183 -12.66 -12.36 5.70
N ILE A 184 -13.71 -11.70 6.18
CA ILE A 184 -14.48 -10.71 5.44
C ILE A 184 -14.25 -9.36 6.07
N GLU A 185 -14.03 -8.33 5.26
CA GLU A 185 -13.73 -6.98 5.73
C GLU A 185 -14.54 -5.94 4.94
N VAL A 186 -15.09 -4.98 5.67
CA VAL A 186 -15.57 -3.70 5.12
C VAL A 186 -14.71 -2.62 5.77
N ARG A 187 -14.03 -1.82 4.97
CA ARG A 187 -13.07 -0.82 5.47
C ARG A 187 -13.61 0.57 5.22
N ALA A 188 -13.35 1.51 6.12
CA ALA A 188 -13.69 2.91 5.93
C ALA A 188 -12.76 3.57 4.91
N LYS A 189 -13.25 4.65 4.29
CA LYS A 189 -12.50 5.46 3.32
C LYS A 189 -11.99 4.64 2.12
N GLU A 190 -12.74 3.59 1.75
CA GLU A 190 -12.46 2.89 0.50
C GLU A 190 -12.93 3.72 -0.68
N PHE A 191 -12.17 3.58 -1.78
CA PHE A 191 -12.24 4.34 -3.02
C PHE A 191 -13.62 4.86 -3.45
N ASP A 192 -13.74 6.18 -3.61
CA ASP A 192 -14.97 6.86 -3.99
C ASP A 192 -15.52 6.47 -5.39
N TYR A 193 -14.67 5.99 -6.31
CA TYR A 193 -15.12 5.52 -7.63
C TYR A 193 -15.27 4.01 -7.73
N HIS A 194 -14.84 3.23 -6.73
CA HIS A 194 -15.14 1.80 -6.72
C HIS A 194 -16.58 1.60 -6.25
N PRO A 195 -17.35 0.70 -6.89
CA PRO A 195 -18.70 0.42 -6.41
C PRO A 195 -18.62 -0.07 -4.95
N PRO A 196 -19.63 0.19 -4.11
CA PRO A 196 -19.69 -0.35 -2.75
C PRO A 196 -19.35 -1.85 -2.75
N HIS A 197 -18.38 -2.26 -1.95
CA HIS A 197 -17.80 -3.60 -1.98
C HIS A 197 -17.37 -4.10 -0.61
N PHE A 198 -17.02 -5.38 -0.54
CA PHE A 198 -16.40 -6.00 0.63
C PHE A 198 -15.25 -6.91 0.20
N HIS A 199 -14.27 -7.05 1.08
CA HIS A 199 -13.07 -7.84 0.86
C HIS A 199 -13.22 -9.20 1.48
N VAL A 200 -12.72 -10.22 0.79
CA VAL A 200 -12.67 -11.59 1.30
C VAL A 200 -11.27 -12.14 1.12
N SER A 201 -10.71 -12.70 2.19
CA SER A 201 -9.40 -13.36 2.16
C SER A 201 -9.40 -14.73 2.83
N LYS A 202 -8.53 -15.61 2.34
CA LYS A 202 -8.24 -16.95 2.88
C LYS A 202 -6.84 -17.36 2.50
N ASN A 203 -5.92 -17.45 3.47
CA ASN A 203 -4.51 -17.76 3.23
C ASN A 203 -3.92 -16.85 2.14
N GLU A 204 -3.54 -17.43 0.99
CA GLU A 204 -2.98 -16.73 -0.17
C GLU A 204 -4.03 -16.20 -1.17
N PHE A 205 -5.31 -16.42 -0.91
CA PHE A 205 -6.42 -15.97 -1.75
C PHE A 205 -7.00 -14.66 -1.19
N ALA A 206 -7.23 -13.70 -2.07
CA ALA A 206 -7.94 -12.45 -1.78
C ALA A 206 -8.88 -12.14 -2.95
N ALA A 207 -10.05 -11.59 -2.68
CA ALA A 207 -11.02 -11.15 -3.68
C ALA A 207 -11.88 -10.01 -3.14
N VAL A 208 -12.44 -9.25 -4.06
CA VAL A 208 -13.38 -8.16 -3.80
C VAL A 208 -14.73 -8.54 -4.40
N PHE A 209 -15.79 -8.35 -3.65
CA PHE A 209 -17.17 -8.65 -4.04
C PHE A 209 -18.03 -7.39 -3.93
N LYS A 210 -18.93 -7.19 -4.89
CA LYS A 210 -19.81 -6.01 -4.89
C LYS A 210 -20.89 -6.15 -3.83
N LEU A 211 -21.16 -5.07 -3.10
CA LEU A 211 -22.26 -5.01 -2.11
C LEU A 211 -23.64 -4.95 -2.77
N ASN A 212 -23.75 -4.53 -4.03
CA ASN A 212 -25.06 -4.42 -4.69
C ASN A 212 -25.68 -5.80 -4.98
N ASN A 213 -24.88 -6.78 -5.41
CA ASN A 213 -25.33 -8.07 -5.93
C ASN A 213 -24.47 -9.27 -5.49
N GLY A 214 -23.45 -9.08 -4.66
CA GLY A 214 -22.59 -10.18 -4.18
C GLY A 214 -21.72 -10.82 -5.26
N GLU A 215 -21.61 -10.21 -6.44
CA GLU A 215 -20.75 -10.74 -7.51
C GLU A 215 -19.28 -10.44 -7.25
N LEU A 216 -18.45 -11.38 -7.67
CA LEU A 216 -17.00 -11.20 -7.69
C LEU A 216 -16.65 -10.04 -8.61
N TYR A 217 -16.01 -9.02 -8.05
CA TYR A 217 -15.57 -7.82 -8.76
C TYR A 217 -14.12 -7.94 -9.22
N ARG A 218 -13.23 -8.33 -8.31
CA ARG A 218 -11.79 -8.46 -8.57
C ARG A 218 -11.23 -9.66 -7.83
N GLU A 219 -10.34 -10.40 -8.49
CA GLU A 219 -9.53 -11.44 -7.87
C GLU A 219 -8.14 -10.89 -7.55
N GLY A 220 -7.56 -11.31 -6.44
CA GLY A 220 -6.15 -11.11 -6.16
C GLY A 220 -5.26 -12.02 -7.02
N LYS A 221 -4.03 -12.27 -6.57
CA LYS A 221 -3.04 -13.05 -7.34
C LYS A 221 -3.50 -14.47 -7.69
N LYS A 222 -4.25 -15.10 -6.80
CA LYS A 222 -4.70 -16.49 -6.93
C LYS A 222 -6.16 -16.48 -7.38
N LYS A 223 -6.42 -17.19 -8.46
CA LYS A 223 -7.79 -17.38 -8.97
C LYS A 223 -8.63 -18.13 -7.94
N TRP A 224 -9.84 -17.63 -7.73
CA TRP A 224 -10.85 -18.24 -6.90
C TRP A 224 -11.56 -19.34 -7.67
N THR A 225 -11.85 -20.44 -6.99
CA THR A 225 -12.65 -21.51 -7.59
C THR A 225 -14.13 -21.17 -7.53
N LEU A 226 -14.92 -21.70 -8.46
CA LEU A 226 -16.38 -21.51 -8.46
C LEU A 226 -17.02 -21.92 -7.12
N HIS A 227 -16.49 -22.98 -6.50
CA HIS A 227 -16.94 -23.41 -5.17
C HIS A 227 -16.72 -22.33 -4.10
N MET A 228 -15.53 -21.73 -4.05
CA MET A 228 -15.24 -20.65 -3.09
C MET A 228 -16.13 -19.42 -3.33
N ILE A 229 -16.35 -19.06 -4.59
CA ILE A 229 -17.23 -17.93 -4.97
C ILE A 229 -18.66 -18.20 -4.50
N ASN A 230 -19.18 -19.41 -4.72
CA ASN A 230 -20.54 -19.77 -4.32
C ASN A 230 -20.72 -19.73 -2.79
N GLU A 231 -19.73 -20.20 -2.03
CA GLU A 231 -19.80 -20.14 -0.56
C GLU A 231 -19.87 -18.70 -0.03
N ILE A 232 -19.15 -17.77 -0.66
CA ILE A 232 -19.22 -16.35 -0.29
C ILE A 232 -20.56 -15.75 -0.70
N LYS A 233 -21.11 -16.13 -1.86
CA LYS A 233 -22.43 -15.68 -2.29
C LYS A 233 -23.55 -16.16 -1.36
N GLU A 234 -23.52 -17.42 -0.96
CA GLU A 234 -24.48 -17.97 0.02
C GLU A 234 -24.42 -17.20 1.35
N TRP A 235 -23.22 -16.94 1.86
CA TRP A 235 -23.05 -16.13 3.06
C TRP A 235 -23.52 -14.68 2.88
N TYR A 236 -23.24 -14.08 1.72
CA TYR A 236 -23.64 -12.70 1.42
C TYR A 236 -25.17 -12.54 1.44
N GLU A 237 -25.95 -13.49 0.91
CA GLU A 237 -27.42 -13.41 0.92
C GLU A 237 -27.99 -13.33 2.35
N GLU A 238 -27.34 -13.99 3.31
CA GLU A 238 -27.74 -13.95 4.72
C GLU A 238 -27.31 -12.65 5.43
N ASN A 239 -26.25 -11.97 4.95
CA ASN A 239 -25.57 -10.87 5.65
C ASN A 239 -25.62 -9.53 4.90
N LYS A 240 -26.27 -9.48 3.73
CA LYS A 240 -26.32 -8.29 2.85
C LYS A 240 -26.74 -7.01 3.57
N CYS A 241 -27.79 -7.08 4.39
CA CYS A 241 -28.31 -5.91 5.10
C CYS A 241 -27.27 -5.33 6.06
N GLU A 242 -26.61 -6.17 6.85
CA GLU A 242 -25.58 -5.77 7.81
C GLU A 242 -24.35 -5.19 7.10
N LEU A 243 -23.92 -5.80 5.99
CA LEU A 243 -22.80 -5.30 5.19
C LEU A 243 -23.11 -3.92 4.59
N GLN A 244 -24.31 -3.73 4.05
CA GLN A 244 -24.72 -2.46 3.45
C GLN A 244 -24.85 -1.36 4.51
N GLU A 245 -25.43 -1.68 5.67
CA GLU A 245 -25.51 -0.76 6.80
C GLU A 245 -24.11 -0.37 7.27
N THR A 246 -23.21 -1.35 7.41
CA THR A 246 -21.82 -1.11 7.81
C THR A 246 -21.09 -0.22 6.81
N TRP A 247 -21.21 -0.50 5.51
CA TRP A 247 -20.62 0.34 4.47
C TRP A 247 -21.10 1.78 4.58
N ASN A 248 -22.42 1.98 4.70
CA ASN A 248 -23.03 3.30 4.81
C ASN A 248 -22.54 4.05 6.05
N ASN A 249 -22.46 3.37 7.20
CA ASN A 249 -21.96 3.98 8.43
C ASN A 249 -20.49 4.41 8.31
N LEU A 250 -19.66 3.64 7.61
CA LEU A 250 -18.24 3.95 7.44
C LEU A 250 -17.93 5.03 6.37
N HIS A 251 -18.85 5.28 5.43
CA HIS A 251 -18.60 6.18 4.29
C HIS A 251 -19.53 7.41 4.22
N ASN A 252 -20.66 7.43 4.93
CA ASN A 252 -21.59 8.57 4.95
C ASN A 252 -21.43 9.46 6.21
N SER A 253 -20.33 9.29 6.96
CA SER A 253 -20.02 10.05 8.18
C SER A 253 -19.17 11.28 7.92
#